data_AF-A0A9X5UGW6-F1
#
_entry.id   AF-A0A9X5UGW6-F1
#
_cell.length_a   1.000
_cell.length_b   1.000
_cell.length_c   1.000
_cell.angle_alpha   90.00
_cell.angle_beta   90.00
_cell.angle_gamma   90.00
#
_symmetry.space_group_name_H-M   'P 1'
#
loop_
_entity.id
_entity.type
_entity.pdbx_description
1 polymer ?
#
loop_
_entity_poly.entity_id
_entity_poly.type
_entity_poly.pdbx_seq_one_letter_code
_entity_poly.pdbx_strand_id
1 'polypeptide(L)' 'MIGHHKTDLGEGRPVLRSKTPKLVEQEIWGYLLTHFAISALICSAATTAGIDPDRVRFKRTVRLMRRRVGDPSFSP' A
#
# COMPACT_ATOMS: atom_id res chain seq x y z
N MET A 1 2.97 27.08 -18.45
CA MET A 1 1.86 27.32 -17.51
C MET A 1 1.02 26.04 -17.36
N ILE A 2 1.52 24.99 -16.68
CA ILE A 2 0.68 23.84 -16.26
C ILE A 2 1.33 23.21 -15.00
N GLY A 3 0.70 23.35 -13.83
CA GLY A 3 0.82 22.33 -12.77
C GLY A 3 1.61 22.64 -11.49
N HIS A 4 1.53 23.86 -10.93
CA HIS A 4 1.97 24.18 -9.55
C HIS A 4 1.07 23.57 -8.45
N HIS A 5 0.42 22.43 -8.69
CA HIS A 5 -0.58 21.87 -7.79
C HIS A 5 -0.38 20.37 -7.57
N LYS A 6 0.44 20.01 -6.59
CA LYS A 6 0.15 18.83 -5.75
C LYS A 6 0.93 18.86 -4.43
N THR A 7 0.40 19.72 -3.57
CA THR A 7 0.15 19.46 -2.13
C THR A 7 1.16 18.58 -1.40
N ASP A 8 1.97 19.26 -0.59
CA ASP A 8 2.58 18.79 0.65
C ASP A 8 1.52 18.18 1.58
N LEU A 9 1.26 16.89 1.44
CA LEU A 9 0.51 16.09 2.40
C LEU A 9 1.50 15.50 3.42
N GLY A 10 1.96 16.36 4.34
CA GLY A 10 2.73 15.98 5.52
C GLY A 10 4.23 16.31 5.43
N GLU A 11 4.66 17.22 6.29
CA GLU A 11 6.06 17.46 6.70
C GLU A 11 7.07 17.65 5.55
N GLY A 12 6.65 18.24 4.41
CA GLY A 12 7.56 18.56 3.31
C GLY A 12 8.16 17.34 2.59
N ARG A 13 7.55 16.15 2.75
CA ARG A 13 7.95 14.95 2.02
C ARG A 13 6.98 14.68 0.86
N PRO A 14 7.48 14.54 -0.37
CA PRO A 14 6.62 14.18 -1.49
C PRO A 14 6.03 12.79 -1.27
N VAL A 15 4.69 12.74 -1.10
CA VAL A 15 3.92 11.50 -0.93
C VAL A 15 3.95 10.64 -2.19
N LEU A 16 3.96 11.29 -3.35
CA LEU A 16 4.18 10.66 -4.65
C LEU A 16 5.63 10.88 -5.09
N ARG A 17 6.30 9.82 -5.52
CA ARG A 17 7.68 9.86 -6.03
C ARG A 17 7.74 10.43 -7.44
N SER A 18 6.69 10.24 -8.23
CA SER A 18 6.64 10.58 -9.65
C SER A 18 6.29 12.05 -9.89
N LYS A 19 6.90 12.65 -10.92
CA LYS A 19 6.69 14.07 -11.29
C LYS A 19 5.98 14.27 -12.63
N THR A 20 5.78 13.21 -13.41
CA THR A 20 5.05 13.28 -14.67
C THR A 20 3.60 12.81 -14.47
N PRO A 21 2.61 13.42 -15.15
CA PRO A 21 1.20 13.06 -14.96
C PRO A 21 0.92 11.56 -15.16
N LYS A 22 1.51 10.96 -16.20
CA LYS A 22 1.37 9.53 -16.51
C LYS A 22 1.90 8.63 -15.39
N LEU A 23 3.07 8.94 -14.83
CA LEU A 23 3.65 8.13 -13.74
C LEU A 23 2.94 8.38 -12.41
N VAL A 24 2.44 9.59 -12.17
CA VAL A 24 1.59 9.91 -11.01
C VAL A 24 0.31 9.08 -11.03
N GLU A 25 -0.35 8.95 -12.17
CA GLU A 25 -1.53 8.10 -12.32
C GLU A 25 -1.20 6.63 -12.00
N GLN A 26 -0.12 6.10 -12.58
CA GLN A 26 0.36 4.75 -12.29
C GLN A 26 0.65 4.54 -10.79
N GLU A 27 1.27 5.52 -10.13
CA GLU A 27 1.61 5.44 -8.72
C GLU A 27 0.37 5.44 -7.82
N ILE A 28 -0.64 6.25 -8.15
CA ILE A 28 -1.94 6.23 -7.46
C ILE A 28 -2.61 4.86 -7.60
N TRP A 29 -2.67 4.32 -8.82
CA TRP A 29 -3.19 2.97 -9.05
C TRP A 29 -2.39 1.91 -8.30
N GLY A 30 -1.06 2.06 -8.23
CA GLY A 30 -0.19 1.20 -7.43
C GLY A 30 -0.56 1.19 -5.95
N TYR A 31 -0.79 2.37 -5.36
CA TYR A 31 -1.21 2.46 -3.96
C TYR A 31 -2.60 1.87 -3.70
N LEU A 32 -3.57 2.17 -4.59
CA LEU A 32 -4.91 1.62 -4.48
C LEU A 32 -4.90 0.10 -4.60
N LEU A 33 -4.21 -0.45 -5.62
CA LEU A 33 -4.09 -1.88 -5.83
C LEU A 33 -3.41 -2.57 -4.65
N THR A 34 -2.34 -1.97 -4.11
CA THR A 34 -1.67 -2.49 -2.91
C THR A 34 -2.61 -2.52 -1.71
N HIS A 35 -3.40 -1.46 -1.51
CA HIS A 35 -4.39 -1.42 -0.44
C HIS A 35 -5.44 -2.53 -0.59
N PHE A 36 -6.02 -2.68 -1.79
CA PHE A 36 -7.02 -3.71 -2.07
C PHE A 36 -6.47 -5.12 -1.89
N ALA A 37 -5.25 -5.40 -2.38
CA ALA A 37 -4.63 -6.71 -2.24
C ALA A 37 -4.41 -7.10 -0.77
N ILE A 38 -3.94 -6.16 0.06
CA ILE A 38 -3.74 -6.40 1.49
C ILE A 38 -5.08 -6.60 2.21
N SER A 39 -6.09 -5.79 1.90
CA SER A 39 -7.43 -5.93 2.48
C SER A 39 -8.09 -7.26 2.09
N ALA A 40 -7.96 -7.69 0.84
CA ALA A 40 -8.43 -8.99 0.37
C ALA A 40 -7.73 -10.15 1.08
N LEU A 41 -6.41 -10.05 1.28
CA LEU A 41 -5.66 -11.06 2.04
C LEU A 41 -6.10 -11.12 3.50
N ILE A 42 -6.31 -9.96 4.15
CA ILE A 42 -6.83 -9.91 5.52
C ILE A 42 -8.18 -10.60 5.61
N CYS A 43 -9.11 -10.26 4.70
CA CYS A 43 -10.44 -10.85 4.67
C CYS A 43 -10.38 -12.38 4.50
N SER A 44 -9.57 -12.85 3.54
CA SER A 44 -9.37 -14.28 3.30
C SER A 44 -8.80 -15.00 4.52
N ALA A 45 -7.70 -14.49 5.09
CA ALA A 45 -7.05 -15.08 6.26
C ALA A 45 -7.95 -15.08 7.51
N ALA A 46 -8.70 -13.98 7.74
CA ALA A 46 -9.62 -13.86 8.86
C ALA A 46 -10.80 -14.85 8.72
N THR A 47 -11.35 -14.96 7.50
CA THR A 47 -12.39 -15.95 7.16
C THR A 47 -11.90 -17.38 7.43
N THR A 48 -10.69 -17.73 6.98
CA THR A 48 -10.09 -19.05 7.25
C THR A 48 -9.88 -19.30 8.74
N ALA A 49 -9.54 -18.27 9.52
CA ALA A 49 -9.30 -18.38 10.96
C ALA A 49 -10.58 -18.28 11.82
N GLY A 50 -11.76 -18.02 11.22
CA GLY A 50 -12.99 -17.75 11.96
C GLY A 50 -12.92 -16.46 12.80
N ILE A 51 -12.05 -15.52 12.43
CA ILE A 51 -11.86 -14.24 13.09
C ILE A 51 -12.60 -13.17 12.30
N ASP A 52 -13.25 -12.25 12.99
CA ASP A 52 -13.81 -11.05 12.37
C ASP A 52 -12.68 -10.21 11.71
N PRO A 53 -12.72 -9.98 10.38
CA PRO A 53 -11.67 -9.24 9.68
C PRO A 53 -11.43 -7.83 10.22
N ASP A 54 -12.44 -7.19 10.83
CA ASP A 54 -12.30 -5.85 11.42
C ASP A 54 -11.40 -5.85 12.67
N ARG A 55 -11.18 -7.03 13.27
CA ARG A 55 -10.21 -7.21 14.37
C ARG A 55 -8.76 -7.26 13.88
N VAL A 56 -8.53 -7.45 12.58
CA VAL A 56 -7.19 -7.51 12.00
C VAL A 56 -6.72 -6.13 11.56
N ARG A 57 -5.76 -5.56 12.30
CA ARG A 57 -5.24 -4.22 12.00
C ARG A 57 -4.40 -4.23 10.71
N PHE A 58 -4.82 -3.49 9.69
CA PHE A 58 -4.11 -3.30 8.41
C PHE A 58 -2.59 -3.00 8.57
N LYS A 59 -2.23 -2.05 9.44
CA LYS A 59 -0.82 -1.69 9.70
C LYS A 59 0.01 -2.86 10.24
N ARG A 60 -0.59 -3.77 11.03
CA ARG A 60 0.08 -4.95 11.55
C ARG A 60 0.36 -5.94 10.40
N THR A 61 -0.60 -6.13 9.50
CA THR A 61 -0.45 -6.96 8.31
C THR A 61 0.65 -6.43 7.39
N VAL A 62 0.66 -5.12 7.09
CA VAL A 62 1.74 -4.50 6.29
C VAL A 62 3.12 -4.74 6.92
N ARG A 63 3.25 -4.63 8.24
CA ARG A 63 4.52 -4.87 8.94
C ARG A 63 4.96 -6.33 8.85
N LEU A 64 4.04 -7.28 8.94
CA LEU A 64 4.31 -8.70 8.76
C LEU A 64 4.72 -9.01 7.32
N MET A 65 4.00 -8.48 6.34
CA MET A 65 4.32 -8.64 4.92
C MET A 65 5.70 -8.09 4.57
N ARG A 66 6.04 -6.89 5.04
CA ARG A 66 7.38 -6.30 4.83
C ARG A 66 8.51 -7.17 5.39
N ARG A 67 8.28 -7.84 6.52
CA ARG A 67 9.25 -8.79 7.08
C ARG A 67 9.42 -10.03 6.22
N ARG A 68 8.35 -10.50 5.56
CA ARG A 68 8.37 -11.69 4.69
C ARG A 68 8.93 -11.40 3.30
N VAL A 69 8.62 -10.24 2.72
CA VAL A 69 9.14 -9.84 1.39
C VAL A 69 10.61 -9.45 1.45
N GLY A 70 11.11 -8.99 2.61
CA GLY A 70 12.54 -8.76 2.84
C GLY A 70 13.34 -10.01 3.22
N ASP A 71 12.71 -11.19 3.25
CA ASP A 71 13.38 -12.47 3.48
C ASP A 71 14.05 -12.93 2.17
N PRO A 72 15.36 -13.26 2.17
CA PRO A 72 16.07 -13.67 0.96
C PRO A 72 15.53 -14.95 0.31
N SER A 73 14.65 -15.69 1.00
CA SER A 73 13.90 -16.81 0.42
C SER A 73 12.87 -16.39 -0.64
N PHE A 74 12.51 -15.10 -0.72
CA PHE A 74 11.69 -14.50 -1.76
C PHE A 74 12.59 -13.83 -2.81
N SER A 75 13.45 -14.61 -3.48
CA SER A 75 14.05 -14.20 -4.76
C SER A 75 13.01 -14.35 -5.88
N PRO A 76 12.96 -13.43 -6.86
CA PRO A 76 12.05 -13.54 -8.00
C PRO A 76 12.36 -14.74 -8.90
#